data_AF-A0A401IMI7-F1
#
_entry.id   AF-A0A401IMI7-F1
#
_cell.length_a   1.000
_cell.length_b   1.000
_cell.length_c   1.000
_cell.angle_alpha   90.00
_cell.angle_beta   90.00
_cell.angle_gamma   90.00
#
_symmetry.space_group_name_H-M   'P 1'
#
loop_
_entity.id
_entity.type
_entity.pdbx_description
1 polymer ?
#
loop_
_entity_poly.entity_id
_entity_poly.type
_entity_poly.pdbx_seq_one_letter_code
_entity_poly.pdbx_strand_id
1 'polypeptide(L)' 'MANPNVQTCPVCGVKIQGGDKVIFSSGPVGTRARLWARVCNYAQKPACINQNQEDIGSVKENDYYKPLP' A
#
# COMPACT_ATOMS: atom_id res chain seq x y z
N MET A 1 17.97 -4.34 -18.36
CA MET A 1 17.94 -4.44 -16.89
C MET A 1 16.50 -4.75 -16.49
N ALA A 2 16.21 -5.99 -16.08
CA ALA A 2 14.85 -6.44 -15.80
C ALA A 2 14.27 -5.67 -14.61
N ASN A 3 13.03 -5.23 -14.75
CA ASN A 3 12.37 -4.30 -13.84
C ASN A 3 12.46 -4.78 -12.37
N PRO A 4 12.77 -3.89 -11.41
CA PRO A 4 12.67 -4.22 -9.99
C PRO A 4 11.27 -4.77 -9.73
N ASN A 5 11.12 -5.90 -9.04
CA ASN A 5 9.86 -6.61 -8.80
C ASN A 5 8.69 -5.62 -8.52
N VAL A 6 7.92 -5.24 -9.56
CA VAL A 6 6.79 -4.30 -9.45
C VAL A 6 5.51 -5.10 -9.46
N GLN A 7 4.76 -5.03 -8.37
CA GLN A 7 3.44 -5.63 -8.24
C GLN A 7 2.39 -4.54 -8.30
N THR A 8 1.39 -4.67 -9.17
CA THR A 8 0.27 -3.73 -9.23
C THR A 8 -0.96 -4.39 -8.63
N CYS A 9 -1.59 -3.72 -7.67
CA CYS A 9 -2.81 -4.24 -7.04
C CYS A 9 -3.98 -4.20 -8.05
N PRO A 10 -4.64 -5.33 -8.37
CA PRO A 10 -5.76 -5.34 -9.31
C PRO A 10 -7.03 -4.71 -8.73
N VAL A 11 -7.07 -4.51 -7.41
CA VAL A 11 -8.22 -3.90 -6.71
C VAL A 11 -8.12 -2.38 -6.65
N CYS A 12 -6.95 -1.83 -6.32
CA CYS A 12 -6.79 -0.39 -6.08
C CYS A 12 -5.79 0.32 -7.00
N GLY A 13 -5.11 -0.40 -7.91
CA GLY A 13 -4.16 0.17 -8.86
C GLY A 13 -2.82 0.64 -8.27
N VAL A 14 -2.65 0.56 -6.95
CA VAL A 14 -1.41 0.93 -6.27
C VAL A 14 -0.29 -0.03 -6.62
N LYS A 15 0.93 0.50 -6.80
CA LYS A 15 2.12 -0.29 -7.16
C LYS A 15 3.04 -0.48 -5.96
N ILE A 16 3.62 -1.67 -5.82
CA ILE A 16 4.64 -2.01 -4.83
C ILE A 16 5.92 -2.34 -5.59
N GLN A 17 7.03 -1.67 -5.28
CA GLN A 17 8.33 -1.87 -5.91
C GLN A 17 9.36 -2.37 -4.90
N GLY A 18 10.04 -3.46 -5.21
CA GLY A 18 11.17 -3.93 -4.40
C GLY A 18 10.81 -4.31 -2.95
N GLY A 19 9.58 -4.79 -2.72
CA GLY A 19 9.09 -5.21 -1.40
C GLY A 19 8.32 -4.12 -0.66
N ASP A 20 8.93 -2.95 -0.42
CA ASP A 20 8.38 -2.01 0.58
C ASP A 20 7.94 -0.66 0.04
N LYS A 21 8.42 -0.28 -1.15
CA LYS A 21 8.14 1.03 -1.74
C LYS A 21 6.77 1.02 -2.42
N VAL A 22 5.83 1.78 -1.87
CA VAL A 22 4.47 1.89 -2.40
C VAL A 22 4.29 3.19 -3.19
N ILE A 23 3.80 3.08 -4.42
CA ILE A 23 3.46 4.21 -5.31
C ILE A 23 1.94 4.31 -5.40
N PHE A 24 1.37 5.32 -4.74
CA PHE A 24 -0.05 5.66 -4.83
C PHE A 24 -0.37 6.34 -6.16
N SER A 25 -1.64 6.35 -6.57
CA SER A 25 -2.12 7.08 -7.75
C SER A 25 -1.98 8.60 -7.61
N SER A 26 -1.98 9.10 -6.38
CA SER A 26 -1.82 10.51 -6.04
C SER A 26 -1.06 10.66 -4.72
N GLY A 27 -0.23 11.70 -4.62
CA GLY A 27 0.52 12.02 -3.41
C GLY A 27 1.89 11.35 -3.33
N PRO A 28 2.56 11.43 -2.17
CA PRO A 28 3.91 10.91 -2.00
C PRO A 28 3.94 9.38 -2.00
N VAL A 29 5.12 8.83 -2.27
CA VAL A 29 5.40 7.40 -2.02
C VAL A 29 5.18 7.06 -0.55
N GLY A 30 4.87 5.80 -0.27
CA GLY A 30 4.66 5.32 1.09
C GLY A 30 5.11 3.90 1.30
N THR A 31 4.60 3.31 2.37
CA THR A 31 4.92 1.96 2.85
C THR A 31 3.71 1.05 2.73
N ARG A 32 3.93 -0.26 2.92
CA ARG A 32 2.84 -1.26 2.98
C ARG A 32 1.88 -0.99 4.14
N ALA A 33 2.38 -0.51 5.29
CA ALA A 33 1.55 -0.04 6.40
C ALA A 33 0.57 1.06 5.98
N ARG A 34 1.06 2.10 5.29
CA ARG A 34 0.21 3.18 4.75
C ARG A 34 -0.80 2.69 3.71
N LEU A 35 -0.39 1.76 2.84
CA LEU A 35 -1.28 1.17 1.84
C LEU A 35 -2.44 0.43 2.49
N TRP A 36 -2.14 -0.38 3.49
CA TRP A 36 -3.17 -1.10 4.24
C TRP A 36 -4.09 -0.11 4.96
N ALA A 37 -3.52 0.80 5.76
CA ALA A 37 -4.24 1.74 6.60
C ALA A 37 -5.16 2.71 5.84
N ARG A 38 -4.91 2.96 4.55
CA ARG A 38 -5.70 3.90 3.74
C ARG A 38 -6.56 3.24 2.67
N VAL A 39 -6.20 2.03 2.21
CA VAL A 39 -6.80 1.44 1.01
C VAL A 39 -7.15 -0.02 1.20
N CYS A 40 -6.18 -0.93 1.37
CA CYS A 40 -6.48 -2.37 1.35
C CYS A 40 -7.33 -2.84 2.55
N ASN A 41 -7.25 -2.18 3.71
CA ASN A 41 -8.12 -2.45 4.85
C ASN A 41 -9.60 -2.11 4.54
N TYR A 42 -9.83 -1.04 3.76
CA TYR A 42 -11.18 -0.57 3.42
C TYR A 42 -11.73 -1.17 2.13
N ALA A 43 -10.86 -1.64 1.23
CA ALA A 43 -11.29 -2.20 -0.04
C ALA A 43 -12.17 -3.46 0.14
N GLN A 44 -12.03 -4.18 1.26
CA GLN A 44 -12.80 -5.39 1.60
C GLN A 44 -12.85 -6.43 0.47
N LYS A 45 -11.80 -6.48 -0.38
CA LYS A 45 -11.66 -7.47 -1.45
C LYS A 45 -10.44 -8.35 -1.19
N PRO A 46 -10.58 -9.69 -1.18
CA PRO A 46 -9.47 -10.62 -1.00
C PRO A 46 -8.35 -10.47 -2.04
N ALA A 47 -8.68 -9.96 -3.23
CA ALA A 47 -7.73 -9.72 -4.31
C ALA A 47 -6.80 -8.50 -4.08
N CYS A 48 -6.92 -7.77 -2.97
CA CYS A 48 -5.94 -6.71 -2.65
C CYS A 48 -4.60 -7.35 -2.29
N ILE A 49 -3.52 -6.96 -2.95
CA ILE A 49 -2.20 -7.62 -2.77
C ILE A 49 -1.51 -7.31 -1.43
N ASN A 50 -2.09 -6.43 -0.62
CA ASN A 50 -1.49 -5.96 0.63
C ASN A 50 -2.39 -6.30 1.83
N GLN A 51 -2.56 -7.60 2.08
CA GLN A 51 -3.40 -8.18 3.14
C GLN A 51 -2.60 -9.03 4.15
N ASN A 52 -1.38 -9.46 3.80
CA ASN A 52 -0.55 -10.26 4.70
C ASN A 52 0.05 -9.39 5.81
N GLN A 53 -0.25 -9.71 7.07
CA GLN A 53 0.19 -8.95 8.23
C GLN A 53 1.72 -8.86 8.35
N GLU A 54 2.45 -9.91 7.96
CA GLU A 54 3.91 -9.93 8.00
C GLU A 54 4.52 -8.92 7.01
N ASP A 55 3.96 -8.84 5.80
CA ASP A 55 4.37 -7.87 4.79
C ASP A 55 3.96 -6.45 5.17
N ILE A 56 2.76 -6.26 5.73
CA ILE A 56 2.25 -4.94 6.15
C ILE A 56 3.12 -4.33 7.24
N GLY A 57 3.58 -5.16 8.18
CA GLY A 57 4.35 -4.73 9.34
C GLY A 57 3.51 -3.94 10.35
N SER A 58 4.17 -3.08 11.12
CA SER A 58 3.53 -2.28 12.16
C SER A 58 2.88 -1.02 11.57
N VAL A 59 1.55 -0.93 11.67
CA VAL A 59 0.77 0.26 11.28
C VAL A 59 0.80 1.29 12.40
N LYS A 60 1.15 2.53 12.08
CA LYS A 60 1.21 3.66 13.01
C LYS A 60 0.05 4.63 12.78
N GLU A 61 -0.25 5.48 13.76
CA GLU A 61 -1.35 6.45 13.67
C GLU A 61 -1.20 7.42 12.47
N ASN A 62 0.04 7.75 12.09
CA ASN A 62 0.33 8.61 10.93
C ASN A 62 0.23 7.90 9.57
N ASP A 63 0.03 6.58 9.54
CA ASP A 63 -0.24 5.83 8.31
C ASP A 63 -1.68 6.02 7.85
N TYR A 64 -2.61 6.22 8.77
CA TYR A 64 -4.00 6.55 8.44
C TYR A 64 -4.11 7.91 7.73
N TYR A 65 -5.21 8.11 7.03
CA TYR A 65 -5.52 9.40 6.44
C TYR A 65 -5.81 10.40 7.56
N LYS A 66 -5.12 11.53 7.55
CA LYS A 66 -5.41 12.68 8.41
C LYS A 66 -5.79 13.84 7.49
N PRO A 67 -7.06 14.32 7.52
CA PRO A 67 -7.40 15.54 6.80
C PRO A 67 -6.53 16.68 7.31
N LEU A 68 -6.06 17.54 6.40
CA LEU A 68 -5.41 18.77 6.81
C LEU A 68 -6.45 19.63 7.56
N PRO A 69 -6.08 20.27 8.68
CA PRO A 69 -6.97 21.20 9.38
C PRO A 69 -7.36 22.39 8.51
#